data_AF-A0A9D5YCC4-F1
#
_entry.id   AF-A0A9D5YCC4-F1
#
_cell.length_a   1.000
_cell.length_b   1.000
_cell.length_c   1.000
_cell.angle_alpha   90.00
_cell.angle_beta   90.00
_cell.angle_gamma   90.00
#
_symmetry.space_group_name_H-M   'P 1'
#
loop_
_entity.id
_entity.type
_entity.pdbx_description
1 polymer ?
#
loop_
_entity_poly.entity_id
_entity_poly.type
_entity_poly.pdbx_seq_one_letter_code
_entity_poly.pdbx_strand_id
1 'polypeptide(L)'
;MNVFSVLYDIMKISKTKEVYKMITCPKCKNQLPDGTKFCKYCGTQFIQAQPQNNIQRPAPQATAPQTPKKKKSSNKIIYIIVAVLLVIAIGAGVFLILGKDNAGNTNDEKEKTSVSEKENNTSNDNMNPSAGKTVTISAGMAGAAAIKEDGTAVWTLGGEIPFTDVVAVSEGSGVPVFIKGDGTIADVTGVSYLPEGVADWTDIVAVSSGPYNTVGLKSNGTVVSTAINNAEQNYGQDNVLGWTDIVKVLTNTTYTVGLKSDGTLATTNIPTELDSGQCDVSDWTDIVDIAVDGLGMRTVGLKSDGTVLVTGFSADKYDTSDMKNIVSVSAGSGFIAGLKADGTVVLVEEDFEYVTIDCDVSTWTDIVAISASSGYVIGLKKDGAIVSTGKDLYGEEVNISWADIKLPD
;
A
#
# COMPACT_ATOMS: atom_id res chain seq x y z
N MET A 1 50.24 12.19 -7.74
CA MET A 1 48.86 12.69 -7.67
C MET A 1 48.73 13.48 -6.39
N ASN A 2 48.60 14.80 -6.49
CA ASN A 2 48.74 15.70 -5.34
C ASN A 2 47.36 16.09 -4.81
N VAL A 3 47.13 15.87 -3.52
CA VAL A 3 45.85 16.05 -2.80
C VAL A 3 45.25 17.47 -2.96
N PHE A 4 46.07 18.43 -3.39
CA PHE A 4 45.67 19.81 -3.68
C PHE A 4 44.87 20.01 -4.98
N SER A 5 44.94 19.13 -5.99
CA SER A 5 44.11 19.31 -7.20
C SER A 5 42.65 18.87 -6.96
N VAL A 6 42.45 17.86 -6.12
CA VAL A 6 41.11 17.35 -5.77
C VAL A 6 40.36 18.35 -4.88
N LEU A 7 41.05 19.07 -3.99
CA LEU A 7 40.42 20.13 -3.19
C LEU A 7 39.96 21.34 -4.01
N TYR A 8 40.66 21.67 -5.11
CA TYR A 8 40.29 22.80 -5.97
C TYR A 8 39.02 22.50 -6.81
N ASP A 9 38.84 21.25 -7.23
CA ASP A 9 37.64 20.82 -7.97
C ASP A 9 36.43 20.65 -7.03
N ILE A 10 36.62 20.20 -5.79
CA ILE A 10 35.54 20.12 -4.78
C ILE A 10 35.04 21.52 -4.38
N MET A 11 35.92 22.53 -4.32
CA MET A 11 35.53 23.91 -4.00
C MET A 11 34.81 24.65 -5.15
N LYS A 12 34.83 24.13 -6.39
CA LYS A 12 34.06 24.70 -7.51
C LYS A 12 32.64 24.12 -7.66
N ILE A 13 32.34 23.00 -7.03
CA ILE A 13 30.99 22.38 -7.09
C ILE A 13 30.00 23.07 -6.13
N SER A 14 30.45 23.95 -5.23
CA SER A 14 29.58 24.58 -4.20
C SER A 14 28.89 25.91 -4.60
N LYS A 15 28.83 26.29 -5.88
CA LYS A 15 28.15 27.54 -6.29
C LYS A 15 27.32 27.41 -7.58
N THR A 16 26.40 26.47 -7.57
CA THR A 16 25.10 26.66 -8.26
C THR A 16 24.01 26.22 -7.30
N LYS A 17 23.65 27.10 -6.35
CA LYS A 17 22.29 27.08 -5.81
C LYS A 17 21.39 27.47 -6.97
N GLU A 18 20.92 26.50 -7.75
CA GLU A 18 19.66 26.72 -8.45
C GLU A 18 18.64 26.99 -7.36
N VAL A 19 18.21 28.25 -7.27
CA VAL A 19 17.11 28.63 -6.40
C VAL A 19 15.88 28.02 -7.07
N TYR A 20 15.57 26.77 -6.72
CA TYR A 20 14.29 26.20 -7.05
C TYR A 20 13.24 27.19 -6.57
N LYS A 21 12.45 27.70 -7.52
CA LYS A 21 11.30 28.51 -7.18
C LYS A 21 10.41 27.61 -6.29
N MET A 22 9.91 28.17 -5.19
CA MET A 22 9.07 27.41 -4.26
C MET A 22 7.63 27.86 -4.44
N ILE A 23 6.70 26.91 -4.54
CA ILE A 23 5.28 27.18 -4.48
C ILE A 23 4.76 26.83 -3.08
N THR A 24 3.71 27.53 -2.66
CA THR A 24 3.04 27.27 -1.37
C THR A 24 1.78 26.48 -1.64
N CYS A 25 1.60 25.36 -0.95
CA CYS A 25 0.36 24.59 -1.04
C CYS A 25 -0.85 25.45 -0.64
N PRO A 26 -1.91 25.58 -1.46
CA PRO A 26 -3.06 26.41 -1.10
C PRO A 26 -3.86 25.83 0.07
N LYS A 27 -3.80 24.52 0.30
CA LYS A 27 -4.48 23.81 1.41
C LYS A 27 -3.66 23.84 2.71
N CYS A 28 -2.52 23.14 2.76
CA CYS A 28 -1.75 22.98 4.01
C CYS A 28 -0.64 24.02 4.24
N LYS A 29 -0.43 24.95 3.30
CA LYS A 29 0.58 26.03 3.38
C LYS A 29 2.06 25.61 3.43
N ASN A 30 2.36 24.31 3.31
CA ASN A 30 3.74 23.84 3.18
C ASN A 30 4.38 24.28 1.86
N GLN A 31 5.70 24.50 1.88
CA GLN A 31 6.47 24.87 0.70
C GLN A 31 6.93 23.65 -0.08
N LEU A 32 6.82 23.73 -1.41
CA LEU A 32 7.13 22.66 -2.35
C LEU A 32 7.92 23.21 -3.53
N PRO A 33 8.76 22.39 -4.18
CA PRO A 33 9.43 22.79 -5.42
C PRO A 33 8.42 23.22 -6.52
N ASP A 34 8.73 24.28 -7.25
CA ASP A 34 7.95 24.72 -8.42
C ASP A 34 7.93 23.61 -9.47
N GLY A 35 6.75 23.33 -10.03
CA GLY A 35 6.51 22.20 -10.92
C GLY A 35 5.95 20.93 -10.25
N THR A 36 5.80 20.87 -8.91
CA THR A 36 5.08 19.75 -8.27
C THR A 36 3.62 19.73 -8.72
N LYS A 37 3.13 18.56 -9.15
CA LYS A 37 1.73 18.36 -9.57
C LYS A 37 0.77 18.21 -8.38
N PHE A 38 1.28 17.82 -7.21
CA PHE A 38 0.51 17.63 -6.00
C PHE A 38 1.33 17.94 -4.75
N CYS A 39 0.65 18.32 -3.68
CA CYS A 39 1.27 18.58 -2.38
C CYS A 39 1.58 17.27 -1.67
N LYS A 40 2.87 16.96 -1.49
CA LYS A 40 3.32 15.75 -0.78
C LYS A 40 2.90 15.65 0.69
N TYR A 41 2.33 16.73 1.25
CA TYR A 41 1.92 16.80 2.65
C TYR A 41 0.40 16.68 2.85
N CYS A 42 -0.42 16.93 1.83
CA CYS A 42 -1.89 16.92 2.01
C CYS A 42 -2.68 16.53 0.76
N GLY A 43 -1.99 16.07 -0.29
CA GLY A 43 -2.60 15.59 -1.53
C GLY A 43 -3.13 16.64 -2.49
N THR A 44 -3.04 17.93 -2.13
CA THR A 44 -3.66 18.99 -2.95
C THR A 44 -3.00 19.08 -4.32
N GLN A 45 -3.79 18.89 -5.37
CA GLN A 45 -3.33 19.01 -6.74
C GLN A 45 -3.13 20.47 -7.14
N PHE A 46 -2.02 20.75 -7.81
CA PHE A 46 -1.74 22.04 -8.44
C PHE A 46 -2.16 21.93 -9.90
N ILE A 47 -3.43 22.20 -10.18
CA ILE A 47 -3.96 22.19 -11.54
C ILE A 47 -3.22 23.26 -12.35
N GLN A 48 -2.29 22.87 -13.21
CA GLN A 48 -1.88 23.73 -14.32
C GLN A 48 -2.97 23.64 -15.39
N ALA A 49 -3.65 24.75 -15.64
CA ALA A 49 -4.56 24.86 -16.77
C ALA A 49 -3.76 24.62 -18.06
N GLN A 50 -3.90 23.44 -18.67
CA GLN A 50 -3.46 23.22 -20.04
C GLN A 50 -4.31 24.09 -20.98
N PRO A 51 -3.72 24.78 -21.96
CA PRO A 51 -4.49 25.42 -23.02
C PRO A 51 -5.30 24.35 -23.75
N GLN A 52 -6.61 24.55 -23.90
CA GLN A 52 -7.45 23.69 -24.73
C GLN A 52 -7.02 23.83 -26.20
N ASN A 53 -6.04 23.06 -26.63
CA ASN A 53 -5.80 22.83 -28.05
C ASN A 53 -6.81 21.81 -28.55
N ASN A 54 -7.83 22.35 -29.20
CA ASN A 54 -8.91 21.62 -29.84
C ASN A 54 -8.35 20.83 -31.04
N ILE A 55 -7.76 19.67 -30.78
CA ILE A 55 -7.42 18.70 -31.82
C ILE A 55 -8.58 17.70 -31.88
N GLN A 56 -9.40 17.88 -32.92
CA GLN A 56 -10.49 16.99 -33.25
C GLN A 56 -9.91 15.62 -33.63
N ARG A 57 -9.99 14.64 -32.71
CA ARG A 57 -9.57 13.26 -32.97
C ARG A 57 -10.57 12.61 -33.93
N PRO A 58 -10.14 11.90 -34.99
CA PRO A 58 -11.05 11.12 -35.82
C PRO A 58 -11.68 10.00 -34.99
N ALA A 59 -12.97 9.75 -35.25
CA ALA A 59 -13.78 8.76 -34.56
C ALA A 59 -13.13 7.36 -34.62
N PRO A 60 -13.13 6.59 -33.51
CA PRO A 60 -12.70 5.20 -33.53
C PRO A 60 -13.57 4.39 -34.49
N GLN A 61 -12.94 3.66 -35.41
CA GLN A 61 -13.65 2.69 -36.25
C GLN A 61 -14.13 1.53 -35.37
N ALA A 62 -15.44 1.29 -35.38
CA ALA A 62 -16.06 0.18 -34.68
C ALA A 62 -15.59 -1.16 -35.26
N THR A 63 -14.83 -1.93 -34.49
CA THR A 63 -14.64 -3.37 -34.76
C THR A 63 -15.80 -4.17 -34.15
N ALA A 64 -16.26 -5.16 -34.91
CA ALA A 64 -17.43 -5.98 -34.58
C ALA A 64 -17.32 -6.70 -33.22
N PRO A 65 -18.45 -6.94 -32.52
CA PRO A 65 -18.47 -7.63 -31.23
C PRO A 65 -17.90 -9.05 -31.35
N GLN A 66 -16.89 -9.37 -30.54
CA GLN A 66 -16.43 -10.74 -30.40
C GLN A 66 -17.35 -11.49 -29.41
N THR A 67 -17.88 -12.63 -29.85
CA THR A 67 -18.73 -13.50 -29.04
C THR A 67 -17.95 -14.07 -27.84
N PRO A 68 -18.55 -14.13 -26.63
CA PRO A 68 -17.87 -14.61 -25.44
C PRO A 68 -17.57 -16.10 -25.56
N LYS A 69 -16.28 -16.46 -25.51
CA LYS A 69 -15.83 -17.84 -25.44
C LYS A 69 -15.90 -18.32 -23.98
N LYS A 70 -16.68 -19.38 -23.72
CA LYS A 70 -16.73 -20.07 -22.42
C LYS A 70 -15.31 -20.46 -21.96
N LYS A 71 -14.85 -19.88 -20.85
CA LYS A 71 -13.55 -20.20 -20.20
C LYS A 71 -13.71 -21.50 -19.41
N LYS A 72 -12.88 -22.50 -19.72
CA LYS A 72 -12.71 -23.74 -18.94
C LYS A 72 -11.79 -23.41 -17.75
N SER A 73 -12.21 -23.68 -16.51
CA SER A 73 -11.33 -23.51 -15.35
C SER A 73 -10.15 -24.48 -15.47
N SER A 74 -8.94 -23.93 -15.33
CA SER A 74 -7.69 -24.68 -15.49
C SER A 74 -7.04 -24.87 -14.13
N ASN A 75 -6.58 -26.09 -13.86
CA ASN A 75 -5.94 -26.55 -12.62
C ASN A 75 -4.61 -25.84 -12.27
N LYS A 76 -4.29 -24.72 -12.93
CA LYS A 76 -3.07 -23.92 -12.72
C LYS A 76 -3.16 -22.94 -11.55
N ILE A 77 -4.37 -22.50 -11.18
CA ILE A 77 -4.59 -21.69 -9.95
C ILE A 77 -4.13 -22.46 -8.71
N ILE A 78 -4.34 -23.78 -8.68
CA ILE A 78 -3.86 -24.67 -7.61
C ILE A 78 -2.33 -24.64 -7.52
N TYR A 79 -1.61 -24.59 -8.65
CA TYR A 79 -0.14 -24.54 -8.63
C TYR A 79 0.42 -23.23 -8.08
N ILE A 80 -0.32 -22.11 -8.16
CA ILE A 80 0.12 -20.81 -7.63
C ILE A 80 -0.13 -20.74 -6.14
N ILE A 81 -1.28 -21.23 -5.67
CA ILE A 81 -1.52 -21.45 -4.24
C ILE A 81 -0.40 -22.34 -3.68
N VAL A 82 -0.04 -23.42 -4.39
CA VAL A 82 1.08 -24.28 -4.01
C VAL A 82 2.44 -23.56 -4.08
N ALA A 83 2.69 -22.69 -5.06
CA ALA A 83 3.93 -21.94 -5.17
C ALA A 83 4.08 -20.90 -4.05
N VAL A 84 3.01 -20.19 -3.70
CA VAL A 84 2.95 -19.29 -2.53
C VAL A 84 3.20 -20.11 -1.25
N LEU A 85 2.55 -21.27 -1.09
CA LEU A 85 2.81 -22.21 0.01
C LEU A 85 4.24 -22.80 0.02
N LEU A 86 4.91 -22.91 -1.13
CA LEU A 86 6.30 -23.38 -1.23
C LEU A 86 7.31 -22.28 -0.87
N VAL A 87 7.04 -21.02 -1.21
CA VAL A 87 7.83 -19.87 -0.72
C VAL A 87 7.71 -19.75 0.80
N ILE A 88 6.51 -20.00 1.35
CA ILE A 88 6.23 -20.12 2.80
C ILE A 88 7.09 -21.20 3.46
N ALA A 89 7.25 -22.37 2.83
CA ALA A 89 8.04 -23.48 3.36
C ALA A 89 9.56 -23.21 3.39
N ILE A 90 10.09 -22.47 2.41
CA ILE A 90 11.52 -22.14 2.35
C ILE A 90 11.88 -21.06 3.39
N GLY A 91 10.98 -20.10 3.65
CA GLY A 91 11.14 -19.12 4.74
C GLY A 91 11.16 -19.74 6.13
N ALA A 92 10.27 -20.72 6.39
CA ALA A 92 10.22 -21.45 7.67
C ALA A 92 11.49 -22.28 7.94
N GLY A 93 12.16 -22.79 6.90
CA GLY A 93 13.40 -23.55 7.02
C GLY A 93 14.59 -22.72 7.53
N VAL A 94 14.58 -21.41 7.32
CA VAL A 94 15.60 -20.48 7.85
C VAL A 94 15.30 -20.09 9.30
N PHE A 95 14.02 -20.01 9.68
CA PHE A 95 13.59 -19.60 11.02
C PHE A 95 13.75 -20.71 12.09
N LEU A 96 13.56 -21.98 11.72
CA LEU A 96 13.76 -23.12 12.63
C LEU A 96 15.22 -23.36 13.05
N ILE A 97 16.18 -22.68 12.42
CA ILE A 97 17.61 -22.80 12.76
C ILE A 97 18.00 -21.84 13.91
N LEU A 98 17.18 -20.84 14.27
CA LEU A 98 17.58 -19.80 15.24
C LEU A 98 16.65 -19.56 16.43
N GLY A 99 15.51 -20.26 16.56
CA GLY A 99 14.58 -20.02 17.66
C GLY A 99 14.17 -21.28 18.40
N LYS A 100 14.94 -21.69 19.41
CA LYS A 100 14.46 -22.68 20.39
C LYS A 100 14.73 -22.14 21.79
N ASP A 101 13.65 -21.78 22.49
CA ASP A 101 13.37 -22.04 23.90
C ASP A 101 12.47 -20.95 24.50
N ASN A 102 11.20 -21.29 24.78
CA ASN A 102 10.60 -21.29 26.13
C ASN A 102 9.07 -21.24 26.07
N ALA A 103 8.43 -22.36 26.43
CA ALA A 103 6.99 -22.45 26.64
C ALA A 103 6.65 -22.11 28.10
N GLY A 104 5.78 -21.12 28.30
CA GLY A 104 5.19 -20.75 29.58
C GLY A 104 3.66 -20.71 29.46
N ASN A 105 3.00 -21.61 30.17
CA ASN A 105 1.57 -21.86 30.20
C ASN A 105 0.87 -20.93 31.21
N THR A 106 -0.29 -20.32 30.88
CA THR A 106 -1.35 -20.01 31.85
C THR A 106 -2.72 -19.81 31.19
N ASN A 107 -3.74 -20.25 31.92
CA ASN A 107 -5.13 -20.47 31.54
C ASN A 107 -6.04 -19.22 31.56
N ASP A 108 -7.21 -19.44 30.95
CA ASP A 108 -8.44 -18.67 30.78
C ASP A 108 -8.93 -17.79 31.95
N GLU A 109 -9.65 -16.70 31.60
CA GLU A 109 -11.07 -16.51 31.97
C GLU A 109 -11.72 -15.37 31.15
N LYS A 110 -12.88 -15.66 30.52
CA LYS A 110 -13.71 -14.73 29.73
C LYS A 110 -14.91 -14.29 30.58
N GLU A 111 -15.18 -12.99 30.63
CA GLU A 111 -16.48 -12.46 31.05
C GLU A 111 -17.00 -11.48 29.99
N LYS A 112 -18.17 -11.80 29.41
CA LYS A 112 -18.90 -11.00 28.43
C LYS A 112 -19.89 -10.09 29.15
N THR A 113 -19.97 -8.82 28.76
CA THR A 113 -21.14 -7.99 29.02
C THR A 113 -21.44 -7.11 27.81
N SER A 114 -22.65 -7.28 27.28
CA SER A 114 -23.21 -6.59 26.12
C SER A 114 -23.91 -5.30 26.54
N VAL A 115 -23.68 -4.19 25.85
CA VAL A 115 -24.59 -3.04 25.85
C VAL A 115 -24.74 -2.52 24.42
N SER A 116 -25.98 -2.56 23.94
CA SER A 116 -26.46 -1.92 22.71
C SER A 116 -26.78 -0.46 22.97
N GLU A 117 -26.39 0.47 22.08
CA GLU A 117 -27.17 1.72 21.91
C GLU A 117 -26.95 2.40 20.56
N LYS A 118 -27.93 3.23 20.22
CA LYS A 118 -28.40 3.63 18.89
C LYS A 118 -27.61 4.81 18.31
N GLU A 119 -27.30 4.76 17.02
CA GLU A 119 -26.70 5.87 16.28
C GLU A 119 -27.75 6.89 15.80
N ASN A 120 -27.52 8.16 16.14
CA ASN A 120 -28.14 9.32 15.52
C ASN A 120 -27.18 9.93 14.49
N ASN A 121 -27.75 10.20 13.32
CA ASN A 121 -27.08 10.53 12.07
C ASN A 121 -27.01 12.05 11.89
N THR A 122 -25.82 12.64 11.69
CA THR A 122 -25.70 13.98 11.08
C THR A 122 -24.35 14.25 10.40
N SER A 123 -24.49 14.60 9.11
CA SER A 123 -23.74 15.54 8.27
C SER A 123 -22.30 15.25 7.81
N ASN A 124 -22.25 14.92 6.51
CA ASN A 124 -21.13 14.93 5.58
C ASN A 124 -20.47 16.32 5.45
N ASP A 125 -19.16 16.36 5.65
CA ASP A 125 -18.28 17.39 5.10
C ASP A 125 -17.18 16.72 4.24
N ASN A 126 -17.28 16.95 2.92
CA ASN A 126 -16.26 16.85 1.87
C ASN A 126 -14.99 16.01 2.15
N MET A 127 -15.03 14.72 1.79
CA MET A 127 -13.86 13.86 1.69
C MET A 127 -12.97 14.26 0.51
N ASN A 128 -11.69 14.52 0.80
CA ASN A 128 -10.62 14.70 -0.19
C ASN A 128 -9.83 13.39 -0.31
N PRO A 129 -9.43 12.95 -1.51
CA PRO A 129 -8.74 11.69 -1.74
C PRO A 129 -7.45 11.51 -0.95
N SER A 130 -7.16 10.25 -0.62
CA SER A 130 -6.00 9.72 0.12
C SER A 130 -4.63 9.92 -0.57
N ALA A 131 -4.56 10.76 -1.61
CA ALA A 131 -3.33 11.08 -2.32
C ALA A 131 -2.33 11.77 -1.38
N GLY A 132 -1.13 11.20 -1.23
CA GLY A 132 0.00 11.87 -0.57
C GLY A 132 -0.07 12.02 0.94
N LYS A 133 -0.81 11.17 1.66
CA LYS A 133 -0.59 11.01 3.11
C LYS A 133 0.64 10.14 3.34
N THR A 134 1.50 10.59 4.23
CA THR A 134 2.64 9.83 4.73
C THR A 134 2.18 8.49 5.31
N VAL A 135 2.65 7.37 4.76
CA VAL A 135 2.32 6.03 5.26
C VAL A 135 3.24 5.72 6.45
N THR A 136 2.71 5.83 7.66
CA THR A 136 3.49 5.65 8.91
C THR A 136 3.33 4.26 9.55
N ILE A 137 2.39 3.46 9.05
CA ILE A 137 2.21 2.05 9.39
C ILE A 137 2.04 1.24 8.10
N SER A 138 2.57 0.02 8.06
CA SER A 138 2.36 -0.91 6.95
C SER A 138 2.31 -2.34 7.47
N ALA A 139 1.27 -3.08 7.08
CA ALA A 139 1.18 -4.52 7.21
C ALA A 139 1.68 -5.19 5.93
N GLY A 140 2.50 -6.22 6.06
CA GLY A 140 3.00 -7.07 4.98
C GLY A 140 2.76 -8.55 5.26
N MET A 141 3.27 -9.44 4.40
CA MET A 141 3.03 -10.88 4.55
C MET A 141 3.82 -11.48 5.71
N ALA A 142 5.00 -10.93 6.00
CA ALA A 142 5.95 -11.45 6.98
C ALA A 142 5.87 -10.72 8.33
N GLY A 143 5.14 -9.60 8.39
CA GLY A 143 5.17 -8.73 9.55
C GLY A 143 4.53 -7.39 9.27
N ALA A 144 4.70 -6.47 10.21
CA ALA A 144 4.31 -5.08 10.08
C ALA A 144 5.52 -4.18 10.38
N ALA A 145 5.45 -2.93 9.94
CA ALA A 145 6.43 -1.90 10.23
C ALA A 145 5.75 -0.55 10.51
N ALA A 146 6.40 0.30 11.31
CA ALA A 146 5.92 1.63 11.65
C ALA A 146 7.06 2.63 11.90
N ILE A 147 6.70 3.91 11.94
CA ILE A 147 7.61 5.02 12.24
C ILE A 147 7.12 5.77 13.48
N LYS A 148 7.95 5.88 14.51
CA LYS A 148 7.69 6.65 15.73
C LYS A 148 7.78 8.15 15.50
N GLU A 149 7.19 8.93 16.39
CA GLU A 149 7.21 10.41 16.37
C GLU A 149 8.63 10.98 16.35
N ASP A 150 9.58 10.31 16.98
CA ASP A 150 10.99 10.69 17.03
C ASP A 150 11.78 10.29 15.76
N GLY A 151 11.13 9.65 14.78
CA GLY A 151 11.74 9.14 13.55
C GLY A 151 12.22 7.69 13.62
N THR A 152 12.17 7.05 14.79
CA THR A 152 12.61 5.65 14.96
C THR A 152 11.73 4.71 14.14
N ALA A 153 12.36 3.80 13.39
CA ALA A 153 11.67 2.72 12.71
C ALA A 153 11.54 1.49 13.61
N VAL A 154 10.39 0.84 13.56
CA VAL A 154 10.09 -0.42 14.26
C VAL A 154 9.40 -1.39 13.32
N TRP A 155 9.65 -2.69 13.45
CA TRP A 155 8.96 -3.74 12.69
C TRP A 155 8.95 -5.06 13.45
N THR A 156 8.04 -5.98 13.13
CA THR A 156 7.81 -7.19 13.94
C THR A 156 8.94 -8.21 13.86
N LEU A 157 9.70 -8.23 12.76
CA LEU A 157 10.81 -9.18 12.55
C LEU A 157 12.20 -8.61 12.92
N GLY A 158 12.27 -7.40 13.46
CA GLY A 158 13.55 -6.79 13.84
C GLY A 158 13.42 -5.79 14.98
N GLY A 159 14.56 -5.25 15.41
CA GLY A 159 14.62 -4.33 16.54
C GLY A 159 14.17 -2.92 16.16
N GLU A 160 14.27 -2.01 17.12
CA GLU A 160 14.08 -0.57 16.87
C GLU A 160 15.38 0.02 16.32
N ILE A 161 15.31 0.73 15.18
CA ILE A 161 16.45 1.46 14.63
C ILE A 161 16.12 2.94 14.59
N PRO A 162 16.92 3.79 15.26
CA PRO A 162 16.73 5.22 15.22
C PRO A 162 17.17 5.75 13.85
N PHE A 163 16.20 6.01 12.98
CA PHE A 163 16.40 6.90 11.85
C PHE A 163 15.98 8.31 12.29
N THR A 164 16.67 9.33 11.78
CA THR A 164 16.31 10.72 12.09
C THR A 164 15.57 11.40 10.94
N ASP A 165 15.49 10.73 9.80
CA ASP A 165 15.03 11.30 8.54
C ASP A 165 14.01 10.46 7.79
N VAL A 166 13.56 9.30 8.30
CA VAL A 166 12.50 8.51 7.64
C VAL A 166 11.12 9.13 7.85
N VAL A 167 10.32 9.10 6.80
CA VAL A 167 8.97 9.68 6.81
C VAL A 167 7.92 8.65 6.46
N ALA A 168 8.18 7.68 5.58
CA ALA A 168 7.20 6.69 5.18
C ALA A 168 7.78 5.28 5.11
N VAL A 169 6.92 4.28 5.23
CA VAL A 169 7.29 2.86 5.25
C VAL A 169 6.40 2.03 4.33
N SER A 170 6.97 0.98 3.74
CA SER A 170 6.22 -0.12 3.13
C SER A 170 6.77 -1.44 3.63
N GLU A 171 5.87 -2.26 4.17
CA GLU A 171 6.13 -3.63 4.56
C GLU A 171 5.57 -4.58 3.49
N GLY A 172 6.44 -5.41 2.92
CA GLY A 172 6.07 -6.38 1.89
C GLY A 172 6.11 -7.83 2.38
N SER A 173 6.62 -8.75 1.56
CA SER A 173 6.86 -10.14 1.98
C SER A 173 8.26 -10.37 2.56
N GLY A 174 9.00 -9.30 2.84
CA GLY A 174 10.41 -9.32 3.22
C GLY A 174 10.73 -8.20 4.19
N VAL A 175 11.85 -7.51 3.99
CA VAL A 175 12.30 -6.41 4.87
C VAL A 175 11.53 -5.12 4.54
N PRO A 176 11.17 -4.30 5.54
CA PRO A 176 10.57 -2.98 5.31
C PRO A 176 11.46 -2.09 4.46
N VAL A 177 10.81 -1.33 3.57
CA VAL A 177 11.45 -0.24 2.83
C VAL A 177 11.02 1.08 3.46
N PHE A 178 11.98 1.84 3.97
CA PHE A 178 11.74 3.17 4.54
C PHE A 178 12.19 4.26 3.58
N ILE A 179 11.38 5.31 3.47
CA ILE A 179 11.61 6.48 2.63
C ILE A 179 12.06 7.62 3.52
N LYS A 180 13.16 8.26 3.16
CA LYS A 180 13.69 9.45 3.83
C LYS A 180 12.95 10.72 3.39
N GLY A 181 12.99 11.76 4.22
CA GLY A 181 12.32 13.03 3.97
C GLY A 181 12.85 13.80 2.74
N ASP A 182 14.05 13.45 2.28
CA ASP A 182 14.66 13.95 1.03
C ASP A 182 14.22 13.15 -0.22
N GLY A 183 13.45 12.08 -0.06
CA GLY A 183 12.95 11.23 -1.15
C GLY A 183 13.89 10.09 -1.56
N THR A 184 14.94 9.81 -0.78
CA THR A 184 15.81 8.63 -0.96
C THR A 184 15.35 7.45 -0.09
N ILE A 185 15.88 6.25 -0.33
CA ILE A 185 15.57 5.06 0.47
C ILE A 185 16.59 4.87 1.60
N ALA A 186 16.11 4.54 2.81
CA ALA A 186 16.99 4.19 3.92
C ALA A 186 17.46 2.74 3.81
N ASP A 187 18.77 2.53 3.93
CA ASP A 187 19.38 1.20 4.07
C ASP A 187 19.34 0.80 5.55
N VAL A 188 18.54 -0.22 5.86
CA VAL A 188 18.13 -0.53 7.24
C VAL A 188 19.13 -1.42 7.97
N THR A 189 20.04 -2.09 7.25
CA THR A 189 20.71 -3.26 7.84
C THR A 189 22.22 -3.30 7.67
N GLY A 190 22.85 -2.52 6.78
CA GLY A 190 24.30 -2.62 6.50
C GLY A 190 24.75 -3.99 5.93
N VAL A 191 23.84 -4.96 5.89
CA VAL A 191 23.83 -6.19 5.12
C VAL A 191 22.61 -6.08 4.20
N SER A 192 22.83 -5.82 2.91
CA SER A 192 21.77 -5.45 1.96
C SER A 192 20.67 -6.52 1.84
N TYR A 193 19.52 -6.30 2.48
CA TYR A 193 18.27 -7.03 2.20
C TYR A 193 17.27 -6.19 1.40
N LEU A 194 17.64 -4.96 1.04
CA LEU A 194 16.87 -4.18 0.08
C LEU A 194 16.84 -4.93 -1.26
N PRO A 195 15.71 -4.91 -1.97
CA PRO A 195 15.66 -5.38 -3.35
C PRO A 195 16.70 -4.65 -4.22
N GLU A 196 17.31 -5.38 -5.14
CA GLU A 196 18.39 -4.86 -5.98
C GLU A 196 17.98 -3.56 -6.70
N GLY A 197 18.82 -2.52 -6.59
CA GLY A 197 18.61 -1.22 -7.25
C GLY A 197 17.65 -0.26 -6.54
N VAL A 198 16.99 -0.66 -5.44
CA VAL A 198 16.09 0.23 -4.67
C VAL A 198 16.86 1.33 -3.93
N ALA A 199 18.08 1.03 -3.46
CA ALA A 199 18.91 1.99 -2.71
C ALA A 199 19.29 3.24 -3.52
N ASP A 200 19.29 3.15 -4.86
CA ASP A 200 19.65 4.24 -5.77
C ASP A 200 18.45 5.12 -6.14
N TRP A 201 17.25 4.82 -5.64
CA TRP A 201 16.06 5.59 -5.98
C TRP A 201 16.05 6.96 -5.31
N THR A 202 15.63 7.97 -6.07
CA THR A 202 15.45 9.35 -5.64
C THR A 202 14.05 9.84 -5.97
N ASP A 203 13.67 10.94 -5.32
CA ASP A 203 12.38 11.62 -5.50
C ASP A 203 11.16 10.74 -5.17
N ILE A 204 11.35 9.70 -4.37
CA ILE A 204 10.31 8.74 -3.98
C ILE A 204 9.43 9.34 -2.89
N VAL A 205 8.12 9.19 -3.05
CA VAL A 205 7.10 9.65 -2.08
C VAL A 205 6.23 8.53 -1.54
N ALA A 206 6.18 7.38 -2.22
CA ALA A 206 5.56 6.17 -1.72
C ALA A 206 6.23 4.94 -2.34
N VAL A 207 6.20 3.83 -1.62
CA VAL A 207 6.70 2.54 -2.06
C VAL A 207 5.62 1.49 -1.81
N SER A 208 5.57 0.47 -2.67
CA SER A 208 4.85 -0.77 -2.38
C SER A 208 5.77 -1.94 -2.71
N SER A 209 5.92 -2.84 -1.75
CA SER A 209 6.82 -4.00 -1.83
C SER A 209 5.99 -5.28 -1.96
N GLY A 210 6.04 -5.92 -3.12
CA GLY A 210 5.44 -7.23 -3.37
C GLY A 210 6.47 -8.35 -3.24
N PRO A 211 6.06 -9.63 -3.42
CA PRO A 211 6.96 -10.76 -3.27
C PRO A 211 8.11 -10.85 -4.27
N TYR A 212 7.92 -10.29 -5.47
CA TYR A 212 8.88 -10.40 -6.57
C TYR A 212 9.35 -9.07 -7.12
N ASN A 213 8.71 -7.97 -6.73
CA ASN A 213 9.07 -6.63 -7.18
C ASN A 213 8.79 -5.59 -6.09
N THR A 214 9.46 -4.46 -6.21
CA THR A 214 9.13 -3.24 -5.48
C THR A 214 8.83 -2.15 -6.49
N VAL A 215 7.83 -1.33 -6.20
CA VAL A 215 7.46 -0.17 -7.02
C VAL A 215 7.57 1.10 -6.19
N GLY A 216 8.13 2.14 -6.80
CA GLY A 216 8.31 3.46 -6.19
C GLY A 216 7.53 4.52 -6.97
N LEU A 217 6.66 5.25 -6.27
CA LEU A 217 6.00 6.44 -6.80
C LEU A 217 6.92 7.64 -6.62
N LYS A 218 7.23 8.33 -7.72
CA LYS A 218 7.98 9.58 -7.71
C LYS A 218 7.08 10.79 -7.47
N SER A 219 7.65 11.83 -6.88
CA SER A 219 6.98 13.12 -6.59
C SER A 219 6.40 13.83 -7.82
N ASN A 220 6.87 13.48 -9.03
CA ASN A 220 6.36 14.01 -10.30
C ASN A 220 5.19 13.19 -10.88
N GLY A 221 4.72 12.16 -10.17
CA GLY A 221 3.62 11.27 -10.59
C GLY A 221 4.02 10.16 -11.56
N THR A 222 5.31 9.91 -11.76
CA THR A 222 5.82 8.73 -12.49
C THR A 222 6.14 7.57 -11.56
N VAL A 223 6.24 6.36 -12.09
CA VAL A 223 6.49 5.15 -11.30
C VAL A 223 7.78 4.46 -11.79
N VAL A 224 8.58 3.98 -10.85
CA VAL A 224 9.73 3.10 -11.09
C VAL A 224 9.47 1.73 -10.46
N SER A 225 10.11 0.70 -10.99
CA SER A 225 10.05 -0.67 -10.46
C SER A 225 11.44 -1.30 -10.44
N THR A 226 11.63 -2.26 -9.55
CA THR A 226 12.78 -3.16 -9.63
C THR A 226 12.59 -4.13 -10.79
N ALA A 227 13.65 -4.41 -11.53
CA ALA A 227 13.60 -5.43 -12.58
C ALA A 227 13.43 -6.82 -11.98
N ILE A 228 12.56 -7.63 -12.58
CA ILE A 228 12.40 -9.04 -12.20
C ILE A 228 13.34 -9.90 -13.05
N ASN A 229 14.43 -10.36 -12.44
CA ASN A 229 15.46 -11.14 -13.12
C ASN A 229 15.09 -12.63 -13.33
N ASN A 230 14.04 -13.12 -12.64
CA ASN A 230 13.55 -14.49 -12.80
C ASN A 230 12.32 -14.53 -13.73
N ALA A 231 12.51 -15.08 -14.94
CA ALA A 231 11.46 -15.19 -15.95
C ALA A 231 10.25 -16.01 -15.49
N GLU A 232 10.41 -16.96 -14.56
CA GLU A 232 9.30 -17.78 -14.05
C GLU A 232 8.38 -16.99 -13.11
N GLN A 233 8.87 -15.88 -12.54
CA GLN A 233 8.12 -15.01 -11.63
C GLN A 233 7.78 -13.65 -12.26
N ASN A 234 8.15 -13.43 -13.52
CA ASN A 234 7.81 -12.23 -14.25
C ASN A 234 6.47 -12.42 -14.97
N TYR A 235 5.40 -11.91 -14.36
CA TYR A 235 4.06 -11.87 -14.93
C TYR A 235 3.75 -10.49 -15.54
N GLY A 236 4.74 -9.58 -15.59
CA GLY A 236 4.59 -8.22 -16.08
C GLY A 236 4.22 -7.19 -15.02
N GLN A 237 4.23 -7.56 -13.73
CA GLN A 237 3.96 -6.66 -12.60
C GLN A 237 4.98 -5.52 -12.45
N ASP A 238 6.16 -5.62 -13.08
CA ASP A 238 7.16 -4.54 -13.16
C ASP A 238 6.99 -3.61 -14.37
N ASN A 239 6.01 -3.86 -15.27
CA ASN A 239 5.75 -3.07 -16.49
C ASN A 239 5.04 -1.72 -16.22
N VAL A 240 5.63 -0.89 -15.37
CA VAL A 240 5.10 0.42 -14.96
C VAL A 240 5.74 1.59 -15.72
N LEU A 241 6.71 1.30 -16.59
CA LEU A 241 7.42 2.33 -17.35
C LEU A 241 6.44 3.13 -18.23
N GLY A 242 6.53 4.46 -18.13
CA GLY A 242 5.65 5.37 -18.87
C GLY A 242 4.35 5.73 -18.15
N TRP A 243 4.08 5.15 -16.97
CA TRP A 243 2.99 5.61 -16.13
C TRP A 243 3.24 7.04 -15.68
N THR A 244 2.17 7.84 -15.72
CA THR A 244 2.18 9.27 -15.38
C THR A 244 0.89 9.60 -14.62
N ASP A 245 0.91 10.73 -13.92
CA ASP A 245 -0.22 11.25 -13.15
C ASP A 245 -0.70 10.28 -12.05
N ILE A 246 0.18 9.39 -11.57
CA ILE A 246 -0.09 8.46 -10.48
C ILE A 246 0.00 9.19 -9.13
N VAL A 247 -0.93 8.90 -8.22
CA VAL A 247 -1.01 9.47 -6.86
C VAL A 247 -0.98 8.41 -5.75
N LYS A 248 -1.24 7.14 -6.06
CA LYS A 248 -1.03 5.97 -5.19
C LYS A 248 -0.67 4.77 -6.05
N VAL A 249 0.26 3.93 -5.60
CA VAL A 249 0.68 2.73 -6.32
C VAL A 249 0.76 1.55 -5.34
N LEU A 250 0.27 0.39 -5.77
CA LEU A 250 0.32 -0.85 -5.02
C LEU A 250 0.74 -1.98 -5.94
N THR A 251 1.65 -2.85 -5.49
CA THR A 251 2.07 -4.05 -6.20
C THR A 251 1.81 -5.29 -5.35
N ASN A 252 1.59 -6.42 -6.03
CA ASN A 252 1.59 -7.74 -5.42
C ASN A 252 2.24 -8.74 -6.40
N THR A 253 2.12 -10.02 -6.12
CA THR A 253 2.70 -11.18 -6.79
C THR A 253 2.54 -11.17 -8.31
N THR A 254 1.38 -10.74 -8.82
CA THR A 254 1.02 -10.91 -10.23
C THR A 254 0.78 -9.61 -10.99
N TYR A 255 0.60 -8.48 -10.31
CA TYR A 255 0.30 -7.20 -10.95
C TYR A 255 0.60 -5.98 -10.07
N THR A 256 0.68 -4.82 -10.72
CA THR A 256 0.70 -3.50 -10.10
C THR A 256 -0.55 -2.73 -10.51
N VAL A 257 -1.11 -1.95 -9.57
CA VAL A 257 -2.19 -1.00 -9.79
C VAL A 257 -1.75 0.41 -9.35
N GLY A 258 -2.12 1.41 -10.14
CA GLY A 258 -1.84 2.81 -9.87
C GLY A 258 -3.12 3.64 -9.94
N LEU A 259 -3.43 4.36 -8.86
CA LEU A 259 -4.48 5.37 -8.86
C LEU A 259 -3.96 6.63 -9.53
N LYS A 260 -4.68 7.12 -10.55
CA LYS A 260 -4.38 8.38 -11.22
C LYS A 260 -5.04 9.56 -10.53
N SER A 261 -4.48 10.74 -10.75
CA SER A 261 -4.98 12.01 -10.23
C SER A 261 -6.39 12.36 -10.71
N ASP A 262 -6.84 11.79 -11.83
CA ASP A 262 -8.19 11.98 -12.39
C ASP A 262 -9.25 11.02 -11.82
N GLY A 263 -8.88 10.19 -10.85
CA GLY A 263 -9.78 9.22 -10.22
C GLY A 263 -9.99 7.94 -11.02
N THR A 264 -9.21 7.69 -12.07
CA THR A 264 -9.17 6.41 -12.79
C THR A 264 -7.97 5.57 -12.37
N LEU A 265 -7.93 4.29 -12.76
CA LEU A 265 -6.82 3.39 -12.46
C LEU A 265 -5.99 3.04 -13.70
N ALA A 266 -4.69 2.80 -13.50
CA ALA A 266 -3.82 2.07 -14.41
C ALA A 266 -3.46 0.73 -13.78
N THR A 267 -3.38 -0.32 -14.60
CA THR A 267 -2.95 -1.65 -14.17
C THR A 267 -1.90 -2.19 -15.13
N THR A 268 -0.99 -3.00 -14.62
CA THR A 268 -0.10 -3.78 -15.50
C THR A 268 -0.90 -4.87 -16.20
N ASN A 269 -0.41 -5.32 -17.35
CA ASN A 269 -1.00 -6.49 -17.98
C ASN A 269 -0.72 -7.75 -17.15
N ILE A 270 -1.68 -8.67 -17.15
CA ILE A 270 -1.57 -9.97 -16.49
C ILE A 270 -1.69 -11.07 -17.55
N PRO A 271 -0.94 -12.18 -17.43
CA PRO A 271 -1.11 -13.33 -18.30
C PRO A 271 -2.54 -13.90 -18.21
N THR A 272 -3.11 -14.32 -19.33
CA THR A 272 -4.52 -14.76 -19.42
C THR A 272 -4.87 -15.90 -18.47
N GLU A 273 -3.89 -16.72 -18.10
CA GLU A 273 -3.99 -17.82 -17.14
C GLU A 273 -4.08 -17.39 -15.68
N LEU A 274 -3.61 -16.18 -15.36
CA LEU A 274 -3.65 -15.58 -14.01
C LEU A 274 -4.78 -14.55 -13.87
N ASP A 275 -5.35 -14.16 -15.00
CA ASP A 275 -6.44 -13.21 -15.08
C ASP A 275 -7.75 -13.79 -14.51
N SER A 276 -8.06 -13.33 -13.29
CA SER A 276 -9.31 -13.54 -12.56
C SER A 276 -10.14 -12.25 -12.48
N GLY A 277 -9.83 -11.24 -13.31
CA GLY A 277 -10.51 -9.94 -13.32
C GLY A 277 -9.94 -8.91 -12.34
N GLN A 278 -8.82 -9.18 -11.66
CA GLN A 278 -8.23 -8.25 -10.69
C GLN A 278 -7.78 -6.92 -11.30
N CYS A 279 -7.67 -6.87 -12.63
CA CYS A 279 -7.35 -5.67 -13.41
C CYS A 279 -8.55 -5.11 -14.20
N ASP A 280 -9.77 -5.62 -14.00
CA ASP A 280 -10.99 -5.17 -14.68
C ASP A 280 -11.52 -3.85 -14.08
N VAL A 281 -10.71 -2.81 -14.20
CA VAL A 281 -10.92 -1.49 -13.58
C VAL A 281 -11.17 -0.39 -14.62
N SER A 282 -11.36 -0.74 -15.90
CA SER A 282 -11.48 0.23 -17.01
C SER A 282 -12.65 1.20 -16.85
N ASP A 283 -13.71 0.74 -16.19
CA ASP A 283 -14.96 1.47 -16.04
C ASP A 283 -15.02 2.23 -14.71
N TRP A 284 -13.95 2.16 -13.90
CA TRP A 284 -13.88 2.81 -12.60
C TRP A 284 -13.50 4.28 -12.76
N THR A 285 -14.31 5.14 -12.15
CA THR A 285 -14.10 6.59 -12.08
C THR A 285 -14.29 7.07 -10.64
N ASP A 286 -13.84 8.30 -10.36
CA ASP A 286 -14.03 8.96 -9.07
C ASP A 286 -13.41 8.17 -7.90
N ILE A 287 -12.38 7.37 -8.17
CA ILE A 287 -11.64 6.61 -7.15
C ILE A 287 -10.75 7.55 -6.35
N VAL A 288 -10.79 7.39 -5.03
CA VAL A 288 -10.08 8.24 -4.05
C VAL A 288 -9.12 7.46 -3.16
N ASP A 289 -9.25 6.14 -3.10
CA ASP A 289 -8.33 5.22 -2.43
C ASP A 289 -8.38 3.84 -3.11
N ILE A 290 -7.28 3.09 -3.00
CA ILE A 290 -7.14 1.72 -3.53
C ILE A 290 -6.48 0.81 -2.50
N ALA A 291 -6.83 -0.47 -2.56
CA ALA A 291 -6.16 -1.55 -1.84
C ALA A 291 -5.99 -2.79 -2.74
N VAL A 292 -4.98 -3.60 -2.44
CA VAL A 292 -4.76 -4.93 -3.02
C VAL A 292 -4.73 -5.93 -1.89
N ASP A 293 -5.33 -7.11 -2.07
CA ASP A 293 -5.32 -8.13 -1.03
C ASP A 293 -3.94 -8.79 -0.90
N GLY A 294 -3.68 -9.44 0.23
CA GLY A 294 -2.38 -10.07 0.52
C GLY A 294 -1.94 -11.10 -0.51
N LEU A 295 -2.88 -11.78 -1.19
CA LEU A 295 -2.60 -12.78 -2.22
C LEU A 295 -2.43 -12.19 -3.64
N GLY A 296 -2.74 -10.90 -3.84
CA GLY A 296 -2.64 -10.28 -5.15
C GLY A 296 -3.65 -10.82 -6.16
N MET A 297 -4.86 -11.12 -5.70
CA MET A 297 -5.95 -11.67 -6.51
C MET A 297 -7.15 -10.72 -6.63
N ARG A 298 -7.15 -9.62 -5.88
CA ARG A 298 -8.24 -8.64 -5.86
C ARG A 298 -7.72 -7.20 -5.83
N THR A 299 -8.44 -6.32 -6.53
CA THR A 299 -8.31 -4.85 -6.39
C THR A 299 -9.58 -4.33 -5.72
N VAL A 300 -9.40 -3.48 -4.72
CA VAL A 300 -10.48 -2.75 -4.05
C VAL A 300 -10.31 -1.26 -4.35
N GLY A 301 -11.40 -0.59 -4.70
CA GLY A 301 -11.44 0.86 -4.93
C GLY A 301 -12.47 1.53 -4.06
N LEU A 302 -12.10 2.64 -3.42
CA LEU A 302 -13.03 3.53 -2.73
C LEU A 302 -13.37 4.69 -3.66
N LYS A 303 -14.66 4.92 -3.92
CA LYS A 303 -15.13 6.10 -4.66
C LYS A 303 -15.27 7.31 -3.74
N SER A 304 -15.24 8.52 -4.31
CA SER A 304 -15.41 9.78 -3.56
C SER A 304 -16.75 9.92 -2.85
N ASP A 305 -17.76 9.16 -3.27
CA ASP A 305 -19.09 9.10 -2.63
C ASP A 305 -19.17 8.10 -1.46
N GLY A 306 -18.05 7.43 -1.14
CA GLY A 306 -17.95 6.41 -0.09
C GLY A 306 -18.27 4.99 -0.55
N THR A 307 -18.62 4.77 -1.81
CA THR A 307 -18.87 3.43 -2.37
C THR A 307 -17.59 2.63 -2.48
N VAL A 308 -17.60 1.37 -2.03
CA VAL A 308 -16.48 0.43 -2.18
C VAL A 308 -16.76 -0.54 -3.32
N LEU A 309 -15.85 -0.58 -4.29
CA LEU A 309 -15.84 -1.48 -5.44
C LEU A 309 -14.79 -2.58 -5.24
N VAL A 310 -15.09 -3.78 -5.74
CA VAL A 310 -14.18 -4.93 -5.68
C VAL A 310 -14.15 -5.60 -7.05
N THR A 311 -12.97 -5.97 -7.52
CA THR A 311 -12.80 -6.83 -8.71
C THR A 311 -11.73 -7.88 -8.46
N GLY A 312 -11.78 -8.98 -9.23
CA GLY A 312 -10.88 -10.11 -9.09
C GLY A 312 -11.56 -11.38 -8.59
N PHE A 313 -10.75 -12.27 -8.04
CA PHE A 313 -11.21 -13.58 -7.58
C PHE A 313 -12.29 -13.45 -6.50
N SER A 314 -13.43 -14.14 -6.69
CA SER A 314 -14.59 -14.11 -5.78
C SER A 314 -15.09 -12.69 -5.43
N ALA A 315 -14.90 -11.69 -6.29
CA ALA A 315 -15.32 -10.33 -5.99
C ALA A 315 -16.84 -10.22 -5.70
N ASP A 316 -17.65 -11.10 -6.29
CA ASP A 316 -19.10 -11.21 -6.06
C ASP A 316 -19.49 -11.74 -4.67
N LYS A 317 -18.51 -12.19 -3.87
CA LYS A 317 -18.71 -12.72 -2.50
C LYS A 317 -18.51 -11.69 -1.41
N TYR A 318 -18.18 -10.46 -1.75
CA TYR A 318 -18.09 -9.35 -0.80
C TYR A 318 -19.38 -8.54 -0.83
N ASP A 319 -20.11 -8.53 0.28
CA ASP A 319 -21.21 -7.60 0.46
C ASP A 319 -20.68 -6.26 1.01
N THR A 320 -20.30 -5.35 0.12
CA THR A 320 -19.84 -4.01 0.51
C THR A 320 -20.97 -3.04 0.85
N SER A 321 -22.23 -3.51 0.87
CA SER A 321 -23.38 -2.62 1.11
C SER A 321 -23.36 -1.99 2.51
N ASP A 322 -22.77 -2.66 3.50
CA ASP A 322 -22.64 -2.15 4.88
C ASP A 322 -21.43 -1.21 5.10
N MET A 323 -20.56 -1.07 4.10
CA MET A 323 -19.41 -0.15 4.14
C MET A 323 -19.86 1.30 3.90
N LYS A 324 -20.41 1.94 4.93
CA LYS A 324 -20.87 3.34 4.89
C LYS A 324 -19.86 4.30 5.51
N ASN A 325 -19.77 5.52 4.94
CA ASN A 325 -18.92 6.61 5.43
C ASN A 325 -17.42 6.26 5.50
N ILE A 326 -16.95 5.44 4.56
CA ILE A 326 -15.56 4.98 4.49
C ILE A 326 -14.65 6.07 3.93
N VAL A 327 -13.56 6.37 4.65
CA VAL A 327 -12.52 7.33 4.26
C VAL A 327 -11.27 6.68 3.71
N SER A 328 -11.04 5.40 4.02
CA SER A 328 -9.88 4.64 3.55
C SER A 328 -10.16 3.14 3.57
N VAL A 329 -9.52 2.41 2.66
CA VAL A 329 -9.65 0.96 2.52
C VAL A 329 -8.31 0.27 2.60
N SER A 330 -8.30 -0.93 3.20
CA SER A 330 -7.20 -1.89 3.11
C SER A 330 -7.76 -3.29 2.93
N ALA A 331 -7.00 -4.22 2.34
CA ALA A 331 -7.48 -5.57 2.07
C ALA A 331 -6.51 -6.63 2.59
N GLY A 332 -7.03 -7.62 3.31
CA GLY A 332 -6.32 -8.86 3.62
C GLY A 332 -6.81 -10.00 2.73
N SER A 333 -6.20 -11.17 2.89
CA SER A 333 -6.65 -12.43 2.29
C SER A 333 -8.03 -12.81 2.79
N GLY A 334 -9.05 -12.45 2.03
CA GLY A 334 -10.44 -12.82 2.30
C GLY A 334 -11.27 -11.75 3.03
N PHE A 335 -10.71 -10.58 3.37
CA PHE A 335 -11.49 -9.47 3.95
C PHE A 335 -11.07 -8.10 3.42
N ILE A 336 -12.00 -7.16 3.54
CA ILE A 336 -11.78 -5.74 3.26
C ILE A 336 -12.04 -4.98 4.55
N ALA A 337 -11.06 -4.20 4.99
CA ALA A 337 -11.18 -3.27 6.09
C ALA A 337 -11.51 -1.86 5.56
N GLY A 338 -12.53 -1.24 6.13
CA GLY A 338 -12.91 0.15 5.86
C GLY A 338 -12.77 1.00 7.12
N LEU A 339 -11.94 2.04 7.06
CA LEU A 339 -11.87 3.07 8.10
C LEU A 339 -13.01 4.07 7.88
N LYS A 340 -13.82 4.32 8.91
CA LYS A 340 -14.88 5.33 8.89
C LYS A 340 -14.36 6.70 9.34
N ALA A 341 -15.06 7.75 8.90
CA ALA A 341 -14.72 9.14 9.25
C ALA A 341 -14.78 9.44 10.77
N ASP A 342 -15.56 8.69 11.54
CA ASP A 342 -15.67 8.81 12.99
C ASP A 342 -14.51 8.15 13.76
N GLY A 343 -13.62 7.44 13.06
CA GLY A 343 -12.49 6.72 13.64
C GLY A 343 -12.81 5.29 14.09
N THR A 344 -13.95 4.72 13.70
CA THR A 344 -14.25 3.30 13.84
C THR A 344 -13.86 2.52 12.56
N VAL A 345 -13.77 1.19 12.64
CA VAL A 345 -13.42 0.33 11.51
C VAL A 345 -14.50 -0.73 11.30
N VAL A 346 -14.78 -1.05 10.04
CA VAL A 346 -15.65 -2.17 9.66
C VAL A 346 -14.90 -3.16 8.79
N LEU A 347 -15.25 -4.44 8.90
CA LEU A 347 -14.77 -5.48 8.01
C LEU A 347 -15.92 -6.02 7.17
N VAL A 348 -15.63 -6.34 5.92
CA VAL A 348 -16.45 -7.23 5.09
C VAL A 348 -15.59 -8.44 4.76
N GLU A 349 -16.08 -9.61 5.11
CA GLU A 349 -15.45 -10.89 4.82
C GLU A 349 -16.01 -11.50 3.54
N GLU A 350 -15.20 -12.30 2.87
CA GLU A 350 -15.63 -13.13 1.75
C GLU A 350 -16.64 -14.17 2.26
N ASP A 351 -17.84 -14.21 1.67
CA ASP A 351 -18.80 -15.29 1.93
C ASP A 351 -18.33 -16.61 1.29
N PHE A 352 -17.41 -17.29 1.98
CA PHE A 352 -16.79 -18.54 1.54
C PHE A 352 -16.75 -19.58 2.67
N GLU A 353 -17.32 -20.76 2.42
CA GLU A 353 -17.61 -21.82 3.42
C GLU A 353 -16.39 -22.30 4.23
N TYR A 354 -15.16 -22.09 3.73
CA TYR A 354 -13.93 -22.65 4.32
C TYR A 354 -12.91 -21.61 4.80
N VAL A 355 -13.25 -20.32 4.78
CA VAL A 355 -12.36 -19.25 5.26
C VAL A 355 -13.08 -18.48 6.35
N THR A 356 -12.63 -18.65 7.61
CA THR A 356 -13.04 -17.80 8.72
C THR A 356 -11.89 -16.87 9.06
N ILE A 357 -12.14 -15.56 9.02
CA ILE A 357 -11.15 -14.56 9.35
C ILE A 357 -11.34 -14.19 10.80
N ASP A 358 -10.32 -14.43 11.61
CA ASP A 358 -10.37 -14.22 13.06
C ASP A 358 -9.97 -12.78 13.42
N CYS A 359 -10.65 -11.81 12.80
CA CYS A 359 -10.42 -10.39 13.03
C CYS A 359 -11.62 -9.76 13.73
N ASP A 360 -11.42 -9.20 14.93
CA ASP A 360 -12.46 -8.45 15.63
C ASP A 360 -12.04 -6.98 15.81
N VAL A 361 -12.68 -6.11 15.02
CA VAL A 361 -12.49 -4.66 15.09
C VAL A 361 -13.65 -3.94 15.79
N SER A 362 -14.62 -4.68 16.35
CA SER A 362 -15.86 -4.11 16.89
C SER A 362 -15.65 -3.12 18.03
N THR A 363 -14.52 -3.21 18.73
CA THR A 363 -14.13 -2.34 19.83
C THR A 363 -13.20 -1.20 19.42
N TRP A 364 -12.77 -1.17 18.15
CA TRP A 364 -11.79 -0.19 17.67
C TRP A 364 -12.42 1.18 17.53
N THR A 365 -11.78 2.16 18.15
CA THR A 365 -12.18 3.57 18.17
C THR A 365 -10.95 4.44 18.07
N ASP A 366 -11.15 5.70 17.66
CA ASP A 366 -10.08 6.68 17.47
C ASP A 366 -8.98 6.23 16.50
N ILE A 367 -9.32 5.40 15.51
CA ILE A 367 -8.41 4.97 14.45
C ILE A 367 -8.24 6.09 13.43
N VAL A 368 -7.00 6.33 12.99
CA VAL A 368 -6.64 7.34 11.96
C VAL A 368 -6.00 6.73 10.72
N ALA A 369 -5.49 5.50 10.81
CA ALA A 369 -4.99 4.74 9.68
C ALA A 369 -5.17 3.25 9.93
N ILE A 370 -5.37 2.50 8.85
CA ILE A 370 -5.45 1.03 8.85
C ILE A 370 -4.46 0.47 7.84
N SER A 371 -3.94 -0.72 8.13
CA SER A 371 -3.20 -1.51 7.16
C SER A 371 -3.52 -2.98 7.39
N ALA A 372 -3.84 -3.68 6.31
CA ALA A 372 -4.22 -5.09 6.31
C ALA A 372 -3.36 -5.85 5.31
N SER A 373 -3.09 -7.09 5.65
CA SER A 373 -2.39 -8.07 4.82
C SER A 373 -2.92 -9.45 5.22
N SER A 374 -2.51 -10.51 4.51
CA SER A 374 -2.67 -11.90 4.95
C SER A 374 -3.98 -12.17 5.72
N GLY A 375 -3.97 -12.66 6.96
CA GLY A 375 -5.17 -12.85 7.77
C GLY A 375 -5.35 -11.84 8.91
N TYR A 376 -4.70 -10.66 8.85
CA TYR A 376 -4.68 -9.72 9.97
C TYR A 376 -4.75 -8.25 9.54
N VAL A 377 -5.19 -7.41 10.47
CA VAL A 377 -5.27 -5.95 10.30
C VAL A 377 -4.67 -5.24 11.50
N ILE A 378 -4.03 -4.11 11.22
CA ILE A 378 -3.48 -3.19 12.22
C ILE A 378 -4.16 -1.82 12.08
N GLY A 379 -4.36 -1.14 13.20
CA GLY A 379 -4.92 0.20 13.28
C GLY A 379 -4.02 1.12 14.10
N LEU A 380 -3.76 2.32 13.57
CA LEU A 380 -3.10 3.39 14.30
C LEU A 380 -4.16 4.27 14.96
N LYS A 381 -4.06 4.41 16.28
CA LYS A 381 -4.92 5.28 17.07
C LYS A 381 -4.44 6.73 17.06
N LYS A 382 -5.34 7.68 17.34
CA LYS A 382 -5.05 9.13 17.48
C LYS A 382 -3.99 9.46 18.54
N ASP A 383 -3.80 8.57 19.52
CA ASP A 383 -2.81 8.71 20.59
C ASP A 383 -1.45 8.09 20.23
N GLY A 384 -1.27 7.61 18.99
CA GLY A 384 -0.03 6.99 18.52
C GLY A 384 0.13 5.52 18.90
N ALA A 385 -0.86 4.89 19.55
CA ALA A 385 -0.84 3.45 19.84
C ALA A 385 -1.26 2.61 18.62
N ILE A 386 -0.73 1.39 18.53
CA ILE A 386 -1.19 0.37 17.57
C ILE A 386 -2.14 -0.61 18.23
N VAL A 387 -3.20 -0.97 17.51
CA VAL A 387 -4.04 -2.14 17.78
C VAL A 387 -3.93 -3.13 16.62
N SER A 388 -4.02 -4.42 16.91
CA SER A 388 -3.96 -5.48 15.90
C SER A 388 -4.93 -6.61 16.23
N THR A 389 -5.41 -7.30 15.21
CA THR A 389 -6.24 -8.50 15.33
C THR A 389 -6.04 -9.38 14.10
N GLY A 390 -6.24 -10.69 14.25
CA GLY A 390 -6.05 -11.66 13.20
C GLY A 390 -4.71 -12.37 13.24
N LYS A 391 -4.58 -13.29 12.30
CA LYS A 391 -3.46 -14.23 12.21
C LYS A 391 -2.64 -13.98 10.96
N ASP A 392 -1.34 -14.20 11.06
CA ASP A 392 -0.48 -14.19 9.88
C ASP A 392 -0.69 -15.43 8.99
N LEU A 393 0.11 -15.59 7.94
CA LEU A 393 0.01 -16.73 7.02
C LEU A 393 0.44 -18.07 7.65
N TYR A 394 1.07 -18.03 8.82
CA TYR A 394 1.48 -19.20 9.58
C TYR A 394 0.44 -19.59 10.64
N GLY A 395 -0.62 -18.78 10.79
CA GLY A 395 -1.67 -19.00 11.78
C GLY A 395 -1.31 -18.46 13.16
N GLU A 396 -0.24 -17.67 13.28
CA GLU A 396 0.18 -17.06 14.54
C GLU A 396 -0.58 -15.76 14.79
N GLU A 397 -0.97 -15.52 16.04
CA GLU A 397 -1.68 -14.29 16.43
C GLU A 397 -0.76 -13.08 16.28
N VAL A 398 -1.20 -12.09 15.50
CA VAL A 398 -0.45 -10.85 15.33
C VAL A 398 -0.76 -9.90 16.48
N ASN A 399 0.19 -9.81 17.41
CA ASN A 399 0.10 -8.95 18.60
C ASN A 399 1.14 -7.84 18.54
N ILE A 400 0.72 -6.63 18.15
CA ILE A 400 1.59 -5.46 18.04
C ILE A 400 1.25 -4.47 19.14
N SER A 401 2.25 -4.05 19.91
CA SER A 401 2.11 -3.16 21.07
C SER A 401 2.95 -1.89 20.99
N TRP A 402 3.26 -1.43 19.78
CA TRP A 402 4.00 -0.18 19.60
C TRP A 402 3.16 1.04 20.02
N ALA A 403 3.86 2.04 20.52
CA ALA A 403 3.33 3.33 20.94
C ALA A 403 4.18 4.47 20.35
N ASP A 404 3.70 5.69 20.53
CA ASP A 404 4.33 6.92 20.02
C ASP A 404 4.55 6.86 18.49
N ILE A 405 3.65 6.20 17.76
CA ILE A 405 3.69 6.12 16.31
C ILE A 405 3.27 7.46 15.71
N LYS A 406 4.07 7.94 14.75
CA LYS A 406 3.81 9.19 14.05
C LYS A 406 2.47 9.12 13.32
N LEU A 407 1.63 10.13 13.55
CA LEU A 407 0.35 10.25 12.84
C LEU A 407 0.57 10.64 11.37
N PRO A 408 -0.28 10.16 10.44
CA PRO A 408 -0.27 10.62 9.06
C PRO A 408 -0.63 12.10 8.96
N ASP A 409 0.07 12.83 8.08
CA ASP A 409 -0.12 14.27 7.84
C ASP A 409 -1.50 14.65 7.23
#